data_AF-A0A2T5M8H1-F1
#
_entry.id   AF-A0A2T5M8H1-F1
#
_cell.length_a   1.000
_cell.length_b   1.000
_cell.length_c   1.000
_cell.angle_alpha   90.00
_cell.angle_beta   90.00
_cell.angle_gamma   90.00
#
_symmetry.space_group_name_H-M   'P 1'
#
loop_
_entity.id
_entity.type
_entity.pdbx_description
1 polymer ?
#
loop_
_entity_poly.entity_id
_entity_poly.type
_entity_poly.pdbx_seq_one_letter_code
_entity_poly.pdbx_strand_id
1 'polypeptide(L)'
;MLEQTSQPPAMRQHIDFSRWHLDIDAYLNPFIPAPPWRRLPRPVSHFLGYRGDQHPRPLGNLVIAFWSTLGVFCGVLLIAEVSLQVPAFQNHHAPIIVGSFGAAAVLEFCAIESSLAQPRNAILSQFIASVIGVSIAKLFALNPHAHSMPELGGALACAITTAIMLLTNTVHPPAGATALLAVTEAYAVGWWLIPIMLLGCVLMLAVALLINNIQRRFPLYWWTPQTLSEPQPTEDPERGEKEEESSVSASDLGIADEPMRIIIQKGQVLVPDEFWLSVEERELLEQIRDRIQ
;
A
#
# COMPACT_ATOMS: atom_id res chain seq x y z
N MET A 1 -29.05 -25.42 -59.53
CA MET A 1 -28.87 -24.14 -58.81
C MET A 1 -29.84 -24.18 -57.64
N LEU A 2 -29.42 -24.65 -56.47
CA LEU A 2 -30.18 -24.58 -55.21
C LEU A 2 -29.22 -24.83 -54.03
N GLU A 3 -29.24 -23.88 -53.10
CA GLU A 3 -28.86 -23.89 -51.68
C GLU A 3 -27.42 -24.26 -51.27
N GLN A 4 -26.58 -23.22 -51.17
CA GLN A 4 -25.51 -23.16 -50.19
C GLN A 4 -26.10 -22.82 -48.82
N THR A 5 -26.19 -23.80 -47.93
CA THR A 5 -26.40 -23.59 -46.50
C THR A 5 -25.20 -22.84 -45.91
N SER A 6 -25.40 -21.55 -45.60
CA SER A 6 -24.49 -20.75 -44.78
C SER A 6 -24.62 -21.19 -43.32
N GLN A 7 -23.64 -21.95 -42.82
CA GLN A 7 -23.48 -22.16 -41.37
C GLN A 7 -23.13 -20.83 -40.69
N PRO A 8 -23.74 -20.48 -39.54
CA PRO A 8 -23.33 -19.31 -38.78
C PRO A 8 -21.92 -19.52 -38.22
N PRO A 9 -21.06 -18.48 -38.17
CA PRO A 9 -19.74 -18.61 -37.60
C PRO A 9 -19.86 -18.99 -36.12
N ALA A 10 -19.17 -20.05 -35.72
CA ALA A 10 -19.08 -20.47 -34.32
C ALA A 10 -18.63 -19.28 -33.47
N MET A 11 -19.52 -18.79 -32.61
CA MET A 11 -19.25 -17.74 -31.64
C MET A 11 -18.18 -18.25 -30.69
N ARG A 12 -16.91 -17.92 -30.96
CA ARG A 12 -15.81 -18.20 -30.03
C ARG A 12 -16.13 -17.45 -28.75
N GLN A 13 -16.53 -18.18 -27.71
CA GLN A 13 -16.63 -17.64 -26.36
C GLN A 13 -15.23 -17.21 -25.95
N HIS A 14 -14.93 -15.92 -26.12
CA HIS A 14 -13.71 -15.34 -25.60
C HIS A 14 -13.81 -15.40 -24.08
N ILE A 15 -12.92 -16.18 -23.46
CA ILE A 15 -12.77 -16.19 -22.00
C ILE A 15 -12.32 -14.79 -21.59
N ASP A 16 -13.20 -14.10 -20.87
CA ASP A 16 -12.92 -12.76 -20.37
C ASP A 16 -12.16 -12.86 -19.04
N PHE A 17 -10.84 -12.84 -19.13
CA PHE A 17 -9.94 -12.90 -17.97
C PHE A 17 -10.07 -11.69 -17.05
N SER A 18 -10.71 -10.59 -17.46
CA SER A 18 -10.90 -9.41 -16.60
C SER A 18 -11.81 -9.68 -15.41
N ARG A 19 -12.69 -10.69 -15.50
CA ARG A 19 -13.58 -11.10 -14.41
C ARG A 19 -12.86 -11.87 -13.30
N TRP A 20 -11.64 -12.34 -13.55
CA TRP A 20 -10.84 -13.08 -12.57
C TRP A 20 -10.06 -12.11 -11.69
N HIS A 21 -10.80 -11.30 -10.93
CA HIS A 21 -10.24 -10.37 -9.97
C HIS A 21 -10.64 -10.82 -8.56
N LEU A 22 -9.65 -11.23 -7.77
CA LEU A 22 -9.84 -11.60 -6.38
C LEU A 22 -9.37 -10.41 -5.53
N ASP A 23 -10.33 -9.63 -5.05
CA ASP A 23 -10.05 -8.56 -4.08
C ASP A 23 -10.34 -9.05 -2.66
N ILE A 24 -9.27 -9.41 -1.93
CA ILE A 24 -9.40 -9.84 -0.53
C ILE A 24 -9.94 -8.71 0.35
N ASP A 25 -9.70 -7.45 -0.02
CA ASP A 25 -10.12 -6.30 0.79
C ASP A 25 -11.64 -6.16 0.82
N ALA A 26 -12.34 -6.54 -0.26
CA ALA A 26 -13.80 -6.57 -0.30
C ALA A 26 -14.40 -7.52 0.77
N TYR A 27 -13.68 -8.58 1.13
CA TYR A 27 -14.12 -9.55 2.14
C TYR A 27 -13.62 -9.20 3.54
N LEU A 28 -12.44 -8.61 3.68
CA LEU A 28 -11.84 -8.29 4.98
C LEU A 28 -12.30 -6.94 5.54
N ASN A 29 -12.38 -5.89 4.70
CA ASN A 29 -12.67 -4.53 5.14
C ASN A 29 -13.95 -4.37 5.97
N PRO A 30 -15.07 -5.07 5.67
CA PRO A 30 -16.30 -4.96 6.47
C PRO A 30 -16.14 -5.38 7.94
N PHE A 31 -15.17 -6.23 8.24
CA PHE A 31 -14.92 -6.72 9.60
C PHE A 31 -13.90 -5.88 10.37
N ILE A 32 -13.26 -4.91 9.72
CA ILE A 32 -12.15 -4.16 10.29
C ILE A 32 -12.67 -2.83 10.83
N PRO A 33 -12.55 -2.58 12.15
CA PRO A 33 -13.05 -1.36 12.73
C PRO A 33 -12.28 -0.15 12.21
N ALA A 34 -12.99 0.97 12.04
CA ALA A 34 -12.35 2.24 11.75
C ALA A 34 -11.31 2.57 12.83
N PRO A 35 -10.11 3.04 12.43
CA PRO A 35 -9.03 3.21 13.38
C PRO A 35 -9.35 4.33 14.40
N PRO A 36 -8.99 4.15 15.69
CA PRO A 36 -9.43 5.02 16.78
C PRO A 36 -8.64 6.34 16.87
N TRP A 37 -8.09 6.86 15.77
CA TRP A 37 -7.18 8.01 15.76
C TRP A 37 -7.78 9.26 16.42
N ARG A 38 -9.10 9.45 16.31
CA ARG A 38 -9.83 10.56 16.94
C ARG A 38 -9.79 10.53 18.47
N ARG A 39 -9.52 9.37 19.09
CA ARG A 39 -9.45 9.20 20.55
C ARG A 39 -8.05 9.36 21.12
N LEU A 40 -7.01 9.37 20.28
CA LEU A 40 -5.62 9.46 20.74
C LEU A 40 -5.19 10.93 20.95
N PRO A 41 -4.24 11.20 21.87
CA PRO A 41 -3.62 12.50 21.99
C PRO A 41 -2.99 12.94 20.66
N ARG A 42 -3.16 14.23 20.30
CA ARG A 42 -2.63 14.82 19.06
C ARG A 42 -1.18 14.46 18.71
N PRO A 43 -0.19 14.47 19.65
CA PRO A 43 1.17 14.10 19.28
C PRO A 43 1.26 12.64 18.83
N VAL A 44 0.55 11.72 19.48
CA VAL A 44 0.55 10.30 19.11
C VAL A 44 -0.15 10.09 17.77
N SER A 45 -1.32 10.69 17.57
CA SER A 45 -2.05 10.57 16.31
C SER A 45 -1.26 11.15 15.13
N HIS A 46 -0.51 12.24 15.36
CA HIS A 46 0.36 12.86 14.36
C HIS A 46 1.43 11.90 13.83
N PHE A 47 2.17 11.24 14.74
CA PHE A 47 3.20 10.27 14.36
C PHE A 47 2.64 8.96 13.79
N LEU A 48 1.34 8.70 13.96
CA LEU A 48 0.64 7.57 13.34
C LEU A 48 0.01 7.94 11.97
N GLY A 49 0.34 9.11 11.43
CA GLY A 49 -0.09 9.57 10.10
C GLY A 49 -1.45 10.27 10.06
N TYR A 50 -2.13 10.42 11.21
CA TYR A 50 -3.41 11.12 11.30
C TYR A 50 -3.23 12.63 11.42
N ARG A 51 -3.62 13.36 10.36
CA ARG A 51 -3.51 14.84 10.25
C ARG A 51 -4.85 15.55 9.99
N GLY A 52 -5.98 14.88 10.20
CA GLY A 52 -7.27 15.38 9.73
C GLY A 52 -7.24 15.61 8.21
N ASP A 53 -7.89 16.69 7.75
CA ASP A 53 -8.04 17.04 6.33
C ASP A 53 -6.89 17.90 5.78
N GLN A 54 -5.77 18.01 6.51
CA GLN A 54 -4.63 18.79 6.06
C GLN A 54 -3.79 18.03 5.04
N HIS A 55 -3.71 18.56 3.82
CA HIS A 55 -2.81 18.06 2.79
C HIS A 55 -1.34 18.44 3.13
N PRO A 56 -0.38 17.50 2.99
CA PRO A 56 1.02 17.81 3.24
C PRO A 56 1.53 18.87 2.26
N ARG A 57 2.38 19.78 2.74
CA ARG A 57 3.00 20.80 1.89
C ARG A 57 3.98 20.13 0.92
N PRO A 58 4.05 20.56 -0.34
CA PRO A 58 5.06 20.06 -1.27
C PRO A 58 6.44 20.44 -0.75
N LEU A 59 7.33 19.45 -0.63
CA LEU A 59 8.72 19.65 -0.20
C LEU A 59 9.65 19.59 -1.41
N GLY A 60 10.71 20.39 -1.37
CA GLY A 60 11.77 20.32 -2.39
C GLY A 60 12.63 19.07 -2.25
N ASN A 61 13.21 18.60 -3.37
CA ASN A 61 13.98 17.36 -3.44
C ASN A 61 15.16 17.30 -2.47
N LEU A 62 15.82 18.43 -2.14
CA LEU A 62 16.92 18.45 -1.18
C LEU A 62 16.47 18.12 0.25
N VAL A 63 15.32 18.66 0.66
CA VAL A 63 14.73 18.37 1.97
C VAL A 63 14.28 16.91 2.02
N ILE A 64 13.72 16.41 0.92
CA ILE A 64 13.38 15.00 0.78
C ILE A 64 14.65 14.14 0.90
N ALA A 65 15.68 14.40 0.10
CA ALA A 65 16.93 13.64 0.15
C ALA A 65 17.57 13.63 1.55
N PHE A 66 17.58 14.78 2.24
CA PHE A 66 18.10 14.87 3.61
C PHE A 66 17.36 13.94 4.58
N TRP A 67 16.03 14.07 4.69
CA TRP A 67 15.25 13.25 5.61
C TRP A 67 15.25 11.77 5.22
N SER A 68 15.28 11.46 3.93
CA SER A 68 15.36 10.07 3.46
C SER A 68 16.70 9.45 3.81
N THR A 69 17.80 10.20 3.66
CA THR A 69 19.14 9.72 4.05
C THR A 69 19.22 9.46 5.54
N LEU A 70 18.74 10.40 6.36
CA LEU A 70 18.69 10.24 7.81
C LEU A 70 17.82 9.05 8.21
N GLY A 71 16.65 8.92 7.58
CA GLY A 71 15.70 7.81 7.77
C GLY A 71 16.31 6.45 7.51
N VAL A 72 16.85 6.26 6.30
CA VAL A 72 17.50 5.00 5.88
C VAL A 72 18.66 4.67 6.81
N PHE A 73 19.53 5.64 7.11
CA PHE A 73 20.67 5.43 7.99
C PHE A 73 20.23 4.98 9.39
N CYS A 74 19.32 5.73 10.03
CA CYS A 74 18.85 5.39 11.37
C CYS A 74 18.08 4.07 11.41
N GLY A 75 17.24 3.78 10.41
CA GLY A 75 16.43 2.57 10.35
C GLY A 75 17.27 1.32 10.18
N VAL A 76 18.18 1.33 9.19
CA VAL A 76 19.07 0.21 8.91
C VAL A 76 20.06 0.00 10.07
N LEU A 77 20.64 1.08 10.62
CA LEU A 77 21.55 0.98 11.77
C LEU A 77 20.86 0.41 13.01
N LEU A 78 19.63 0.85 13.31
CA LEU A 78 18.88 0.36 14.46
C LEU A 78 18.64 -1.16 14.34
N ILE A 79 18.25 -1.65 13.16
CA ILE A 79 18.05 -3.09 12.93
C ILE A 79 19.37 -3.84 13.07
N ALA A 80 20.48 -3.30 12.56
CA ALA A 80 21.80 -3.90 12.69
C ALA A 80 22.20 -4.06 14.16
N GLU A 81 22.10 -2.98 14.94
CA GLU A 81 22.49 -2.94 16.35
C GLU A 81 21.62 -3.87 17.20
N VAL A 82 20.30 -3.85 16.99
CA VAL A 82 19.41 -4.79 17.69
C VAL A 82 19.75 -6.23 17.32
N SER A 83 20.00 -6.52 16.05
CA SER A 83 20.36 -7.87 15.60
C SER A 83 21.66 -8.37 16.23
N LEU A 84 22.64 -7.48 16.45
CA LEU A 84 23.88 -7.79 17.15
C LEU A 84 23.68 -8.00 18.65
N GLN A 85 22.74 -7.32 19.28
CA GLN A 85 22.57 -7.38 20.74
C GLN A 85 21.62 -8.48 21.22
N VAL A 86 20.78 -9.05 20.35
CA VAL A 86 19.85 -10.12 20.70
C VAL A 86 20.57 -11.48 20.66
N PRO A 87 20.82 -12.15 21.81
CA PRO A 87 21.60 -13.40 21.83
C PRO A 87 20.93 -14.54 21.06
N ALA A 88 19.58 -14.56 21.04
CA ALA A 88 18.82 -15.53 20.28
C ALA A 88 19.15 -15.49 18.77
N PHE A 89 19.41 -14.30 18.21
CA PHE A 89 19.71 -14.15 16.78
C PHE A 89 21.12 -14.63 16.47
N GLN A 90 22.09 -14.32 17.35
CA GLN A 90 23.46 -14.82 17.24
C GLN A 90 23.51 -16.36 17.29
N ASN A 91 22.77 -16.97 18.22
CA ASN A 91 22.72 -18.43 18.38
C ASN A 91 22.12 -19.16 17.17
N HIS A 92 21.34 -18.46 16.35
CA HIS A 92 20.68 -19.00 15.16
C HIS A 92 21.36 -18.56 13.85
N HIS A 93 22.60 -18.08 13.91
CA HIS A 93 23.37 -17.63 12.74
C HIS A 93 22.62 -16.59 11.88
N ALA A 94 21.82 -15.73 12.52
CA ALA A 94 21.14 -14.66 11.82
C ALA A 94 22.16 -13.70 11.21
N PRO A 95 21.97 -13.26 9.95
CA PRO A 95 22.79 -12.20 9.39
C PRO A 95 22.58 -10.90 10.17
N ILE A 96 23.62 -10.08 10.27
CA ILE A 96 23.57 -8.78 10.97
C ILE A 96 22.43 -7.91 10.42
N ILE A 97 22.31 -7.87 9.10
CA ILE A 97 21.19 -7.26 8.38
C ILE A 97 20.84 -8.17 7.22
N VAL A 98 19.54 -8.41 7.02
CA VAL A 98 19.01 -9.03 5.81
C VAL A 98 18.96 -7.96 4.71
N GLY A 99 19.57 -8.22 3.55
CA GLY A 99 19.66 -7.25 2.46
C GLY A 99 18.31 -6.67 2.00
N SER A 100 17.22 -7.42 2.16
CA SER A 100 15.86 -6.94 1.87
C SER A 100 15.47 -5.70 2.69
N PHE A 101 15.99 -5.51 3.92
CA PHE A 101 15.74 -4.30 4.70
C PHE A 101 16.34 -3.04 4.06
N GLY A 102 17.41 -3.16 3.26
CA GLY A 102 17.92 -2.03 2.48
C GLY A 102 16.90 -1.55 1.45
N ALA A 103 16.25 -2.47 0.73
CA ALA A 103 15.18 -2.14 -0.22
C ALA A 103 13.92 -1.64 0.49
N ALA A 104 13.57 -2.21 1.65
CA ALA A 104 12.45 -1.74 2.47
C ALA A 104 12.67 -0.30 2.94
N ALA A 105 13.87 0.04 3.40
CA ALA A 105 14.22 1.40 3.80
C ALA A 105 14.03 2.39 2.62
N VAL A 106 14.45 2.04 1.41
CA VAL A 106 14.22 2.90 0.23
C VAL A 106 12.73 3.14 0.01
N LEU A 107 11.87 2.12 0.12
CA LEU A 107 10.43 2.30 -0.02
C LEU A 107 9.87 3.19 1.10
N GLU A 108 10.18 2.88 2.36
CA GLU A 108 9.62 3.55 3.53
C GLU A 108 10.12 4.98 3.74
N PHE A 109 11.28 5.37 3.19
CA PHE A 109 11.83 6.71 3.35
C PHE A 109 11.85 7.54 2.07
N CYS A 110 11.91 6.91 0.89
CA CYS A 110 11.95 7.64 -0.39
C CYS A 110 10.58 7.63 -1.10
N ALA A 111 9.83 6.53 -1.02
CA ALA A 111 8.55 6.34 -1.70
C ALA A 111 7.38 6.26 -0.72
N ILE A 112 7.34 7.17 0.26
CA ILE A 112 6.41 7.14 1.40
C ILE A 112 4.92 7.18 1.01
N GLU A 113 4.62 7.73 -0.16
CA GLU A 113 3.27 7.85 -0.71
C GLU A 113 2.84 6.58 -1.47
N SER A 114 3.78 5.67 -1.72
CA SER A 114 3.49 4.39 -2.36
C SER A 114 2.67 3.50 -1.43
N SER A 115 1.67 2.82 -1.99
CA SER A 115 0.95 1.74 -1.32
C SER A 115 1.90 0.62 -0.85
N LEU A 116 3.01 0.41 -1.56
CA LEU A 116 4.01 -0.63 -1.26
C LEU A 116 4.80 -0.37 0.04
N ALA A 117 4.85 0.89 0.48
CA ALA A 117 5.53 1.31 1.70
C ALA A 117 4.61 1.29 2.94
N GLN A 118 3.31 1.03 2.77
CA GLN A 118 2.36 1.14 3.88
C GLN A 118 2.50 -0.02 4.87
N PRO A 119 2.18 0.19 6.16
CA PRO A 119 2.49 -0.76 7.25
C PRO A 119 1.96 -2.17 7.04
N ARG A 120 0.71 -2.31 6.57
CA ARG A 120 0.11 -3.62 6.26
C ARG A 120 0.97 -4.39 5.26
N ASN A 121 1.41 -3.73 4.19
CA ASN A 121 2.17 -4.37 3.13
C ASN A 121 3.54 -4.78 3.65
N ALA A 122 4.25 -3.91 4.36
CA ALA A 122 5.56 -4.22 4.94
C ALA A 122 5.52 -5.41 5.90
N ILE A 123 4.58 -5.43 6.86
CA ILE A 123 4.54 -6.46 7.91
C ILE A 123 4.00 -7.79 7.39
N LEU A 124 2.85 -7.78 6.70
CA LEU A 124 2.20 -9.03 6.28
C LEU A 124 2.99 -9.75 5.20
N SER A 125 3.56 -9.01 4.24
CA SER A 125 4.39 -9.62 3.20
C SER A 125 5.63 -10.29 3.79
N GLN A 126 6.29 -9.69 4.77
CA GLN A 126 7.52 -10.21 5.37
C GLN A 126 7.23 -11.44 6.23
N PHE A 127 6.08 -11.47 6.90
CA PHE A 127 5.57 -12.67 7.54
C PHE A 127 5.36 -13.81 6.52
N ILE A 128 4.61 -13.53 5.45
CA ILE A 128 4.31 -14.49 4.37
C ILE A 128 5.60 -15.02 3.74
N ALA A 129 6.53 -14.12 3.39
CA ALA A 129 7.82 -14.45 2.81
C ALA A 129 8.68 -15.34 3.71
N SER A 130 8.72 -15.04 5.01
CA SER A 130 9.48 -15.84 5.97
C SER A 130 8.88 -17.23 6.13
N VAL A 131 7.55 -17.35 6.18
CA VAL A 131 6.85 -18.64 6.25
C VAL A 131 7.09 -19.46 4.99
N ILE A 132 6.87 -18.88 3.80
CA ILE A 132 7.03 -19.59 2.52
C ILE A 132 8.50 -19.96 2.29
N GLY A 133 9.41 -19.00 2.46
CA GLY A 133 10.84 -19.20 2.26
C GLY A 133 11.38 -20.35 3.12
N VAL A 134 11.06 -20.35 4.41
CA VAL A 134 11.48 -21.43 5.33
C VAL A 134 10.78 -22.75 4.99
N SER A 135 9.49 -22.72 4.60
CA SER A 135 8.77 -23.94 4.20
C SER A 135 9.41 -24.59 2.96
N ILE A 136 9.74 -23.80 1.94
CA ILE A 136 10.41 -24.28 0.73
C ILE A 136 11.82 -24.77 1.04
N ALA A 137 12.58 -24.03 1.85
CA ALA A 137 13.89 -24.46 2.33
C ALA A 137 13.84 -25.84 2.99
N LYS A 138 12.92 -26.04 3.94
CA LYS A 138 12.74 -27.33 4.63
C LYS A 138 12.23 -28.43 3.70
N LEU A 139 11.36 -28.12 2.74
CA LEU A 139 10.89 -29.07 1.75
C LEU A 139 12.03 -29.57 0.84
N PHE A 140 12.88 -28.65 0.36
CA PHE A 140 14.03 -28.97 -0.47
C PHE A 140 15.05 -29.82 0.30
N ALA A 141 15.18 -29.60 1.61
CA ALA A 141 16.04 -30.41 2.47
C ALA A 141 15.62 -31.87 2.62
N LEU A 142 14.36 -32.23 2.32
CA LEU A 142 13.90 -33.63 2.36
C LEU A 142 14.49 -34.48 1.24
N ASN A 143 14.97 -33.86 0.16
CA ASN A 143 15.58 -34.56 -0.97
C ASN A 143 16.99 -34.00 -1.23
N PRO A 144 18.06 -34.81 -1.08
CA PRO A 144 19.44 -34.36 -1.30
C PRO A 144 19.69 -33.73 -2.67
N HIS A 145 19.01 -34.19 -3.72
CA HIS A 145 19.13 -33.63 -5.06
C HIS A 145 18.52 -32.23 -5.14
N ALA A 146 17.33 -32.03 -4.56
CA ALA A 146 16.71 -30.70 -4.49
C ALA A 146 17.53 -29.76 -3.61
N HIS A 147 18.03 -30.23 -2.46
CA HIS A 147 18.88 -29.44 -1.56
C HIS A 147 20.17 -28.94 -2.23
N SER A 148 20.67 -29.65 -3.24
CA SER A 148 21.84 -29.23 -4.03
C SER A 148 21.57 -28.11 -5.04
N MET A 149 20.31 -27.69 -5.20
CA MET A 149 19.85 -26.66 -6.15
C MET A 149 19.15 -25.48 -5.43
N PRO A 150 19.86 -24.72 -4.58
CA PRO A 150 19.29 -23.60 -3.85
C PRO A 150 18.73 -22.49 -4.77
N GLU A 151 19.26 -22.33 -5.98
CA GLU A 151 18.77 -21.40 -6.99
C GLU A 151 17.34 -21.70 -7.42
N LEU A 152 17.00 -22.98 -7.58
CA LEU A 152 15.66 -23.42 -7.95
C LEU A 152 14.69 -23.19 -6.79
N GLY A 153 15.09 -23.57 -5.58
CA GLY A 153 14.29 -23.39 -4.37
C GLY A 153 14.05 -21.91 -4.05
N GLY A 154 15.08 -21.07 -4.17
CA GLY A 154 14.98 -19.62 -3.97
C GLY A 154 14.08 -18.95 -5.00
N ALA A 155 14.20 -19.31 -6.28
CA ALA A 155 13.31 -18.81 -7.34
C ALA A 155 11.84 -19.22 -7.09
N LEU A 156 11.62 -20.48 -6.69
CA LEU A 156 10.28 -20.97 -6.35
C LEU A 156 9.69 -20.24 -5.14
N ALA A 157 10.46 -20.06 -4.07
CA ALA A 157 10.04 -19.33 -2.88
C ALA A 157 9.65 -17.88 -3.20
N CYS A 158 10.45 -17.19 -4.00
CA CYS A 158 10.17 -15.83 -4.46
C CYS A 158 8.89 -15.76 -5.31
N ALA A 159 8.72 -16.69 -6.25
CA ALA A 159 7.55 -16.74 -7.13
C ALA A 159 6.25 -16.99 -6.36
N ILE A 160 6.23 -17.99 -5.45
CA ILE A 160 5.05 -18.30 -4.63
C ILE A 160 4.72 -17.12 -3.70
N THR A 161 5.74 -16.53 -3.06
CA THR A 161 5.56 -15.36 -2.19
C THR A 161 4.97 -14.19 -2.97
N THR A 162 5.46 -13.93 -4.19
CA THR A 162 4.94 -12.88 -5.08
C THR A 162 3.49 -13.13 -5.45
N ALA A 163 3.14 -14.36 -5.83
CA ALA A 163 1.77 -14.74 -6.15
C ALA A 163 0.84 -14.53 -4.96
N ILE A 164 1.26 -14.92 -3.75
CA ILE A 164 0.45 -14.74 -2.54
C ILE A 164 0.29 -13.25 -2.20
N MET A 165 1.36 -12.45 -2.29
CA MET A 165 1.28 -11.00 -2.08
C MET A 165 0.31 -10.30 -3.05
N LEU A 166 0.26 -10.75 -4.31
CA LEU A 166 -0.70 -10.25 -5.30
C LEU A 166 -2.13 -10.61 -4.90
N LEU A 167 -2.36 -11.86 -4.47
CA LEU A 167 -3.68 -12.29 -4.01
C LEU A 167 -4.11 -11.56 -2.73
N THR A 168 -3.19 -11.26 -1.81
CA THR A 168 -3.51 -10.59 -0.53
C THR A 168 -3.51 -9.08 -0.58
N ASN A 169 -3.24 -8.48 -1.75
CA ASN A 169 -3.06 -7.04 -1.91
C ASN A 169 -2.00 -6.46 -0.94
N THR A 170 -0.97 -7.24 -0.62
CA THR A 170 0.12 -6.85 0.30
C THR A 170 1.47 -6.80 -0.39
N VAL A 171 1.52 -6.32 -1.63
CA VAL A 171 2.77 -6.28 -2.40
C VAL A 171 3.78 -5.38 -1.70
N HIS A 172 4.93 -5.97 -1.36
CA HIS A 172 6.10 -5.30 -0.82
C HIS A 172 7.34 -6.01 -1.36
N PRO A 173 7.97 -5.49 -2.43
CA PRO A 173 9.06 -6.16 -3.14
C PRO A 173 10.20 -6.72 -2.27
N PRO A 174 10.61 -6.07 -1.16
CA PRO A 174 11.61 -6.62 -0.23
C PRO A 174 11.28 -8.03 0.29
N ALA A 175 10.00 -8.37 0.44
CA ALA A 175 9.59 -9.67 0.92
C ALA A 175 9.93 -10.81 -0.07
N GLY A 176 9.89 -10.55 -1.38
CA GLY A 176 10.34 -11.53 -2.38
C GLY A 176 11.83 -11.87 -2.22
N ALA A 177 12.66 -10.87 -1.93
CA ALA A 177 14.08 -11.08 -1.64
C ALA A 177 14.30 -11.85 -0.33
N THR A 178 13.50 -11.59 0.70
CA THR A 178 13.53 -12.37 1.96
C THR A 178 13.23 -13.84 1.72
N ALA A 179 12.19 -14.16 0.93
CA ALA A 179 11.81 -15.54 0.64
C ALA A 179 12.90 -16.30 -0.14
N LEU A 180 13.55 -15.63 -1.10
CA LEU A 180 14.70 -16.17 -1.82
C LEU A 180 15.87 -16.45 -0.87
N LEU A 181 16.23 -15.45 -0.06
CA LEU A 181 17.33 -15.52 0.90
C LEU A 181 17.13 -16.63 1.94
N ALA A 182 15.90 -16.90 2.37
CA ALA A 182 15.58 -17.99 3.29
C ALA A 182 16.05 -19.37 2.79
N VAL A 183 16.10 -19.56 1.46
CA VAL A 183 16.52 -20.81 0.83
C VAL A 183 18.01 -20.79 0.49
N THR A 184 18.53 -19.68 -0.02
CA THR A 184 19.89 -19.61 -0.58
C THR A 184 20.97 -19.34 0.47
N GLU A 185 20.73 -18.42 1.41
CA GLU A 185 21.76 -17.90 2.31
C GLU A 185 21.42 -18.13 3.78
N ALA A 186 20.15 -17.95 4.16
CA ALA A 186 19.68 -18.03 5.55
C ALA A 186 19.03 -19.37 5.90
N TYR A 187 19.35 -20.44 5.17
CA TYR A 187 18.81 -21.78 5.41
C TYR A 187 18.99 -22.24 6.88
N ALA A 188 20.15 -21.94 7.47
CA ALA A 188 20.49 -22.31 8.84
C ALA A 188 19.63 -21.61 9.90
N VAL A 189 19.13 -20.40 9.60
CA VAL A 189 18.26 -19.63 10.50
C VAL A 189 16.93 -20.36 10.71
N GLY A 190 16.39 -20.95 9.63
CA GLY A 190 15.13 -21.69 9.66
C GLY A 190 13.97 -20.84 10.20
N TRP A 191 13.15 -21.42 11.06
CA TRP A 191 11.92 -20.77 11.57
C TRP A 191 12.16 -19.51 12.41
N TRP A 192 13.39 -19.30 12.89
CA TRP A 192 13.76 -18.04 13.55
C TRP A 192 13.75 -16.84 12.61
N LEU A 193 13.73 -17.06 11.29
CA LEU A 193 13.59 -15.98 10.33
C LEU A 193 12.30 -15.19 10.55
N ILE A 194 11.19 -15.84 10.96
CA ILE A 194 9.90 -15.16 11.19
C ILE A 194 10.03 -14.06 12.26
N PRO A 195 10.42 -14.36 13.52
CA PRO A 195 10.57 -13.31 14.54
C PRO A 195 11.65 -12.29 14.21
N ILE A 196 12.73 -12.67 13.52
CA ILE A 196 13.78 -11.74 13.07
C ILE A 196 13.20 -10.71 12.09
N MET A 197 12.51 -11.18 11.05
CA MET A 197 11.92 -10.32 10.03
C MET A 197 10.81 -9.44 10.59
N LEU A 198 9.94 -9.98 11.44
CA LEU A 198 8.88 -9.22 12.09
C LEU A 198 9.42 -8.12 13.02
N LEU A 199 10.43 -8.43 13.83
CA LEU A 199 11.07 -7.43 14.68
C LEU A 199 11.72 -6.34 13.83
N GLY A 200 12.45 -6.71 12.78
CA GLY A 200 13.05 -5.74 11.86
C GLY A 200 12.01 -4.84 11.18
N CYS A 201 10.86 -5.36 10.77
CA CYS A 201 9.76 -4.56 10.22
C CYS A 201 9.20 -3.57 11.25
N VAL A 202 9.00 -4.00 12.50
CA VAL A 202 8.51 -3.12 13.57
C VAL A 202 9.52 -2.01 13.88
N LEU A 203 10.81 -2.34 13.93
CA LEU A 203 11.87 -1.35 14.15
C LEU A 203 11.99 -0.36 12.98
N MET A 204 11.96 -0.86 11.74
CA MET A 204 11.96 0.01 10.55
C MET A 204 10.77 0.95 10.58
N LEU A 205 9.58 0.40 10.80
CA LEU A 205 8.34 1.16 10.83
C LEU A 205 8.37 2.19 11.96
N ALA A 206 8.90 1.87 13.14
CA ALA A 206 9.04 2.83 14.22
C ALA A 206 9.90 4.03 13.80
N VAL A 207 11.02 3.79 13.12
CA VAL A 207 11.88 4.87 12.61
C VAL A 207 11.19 5.64 11.48
N ALA A 208 10.49 4.95 10.57
CA ALA A 208 9.71 5.57 9.51
C ALA A 208 8.61 6.49 10.06
N LEU A 209 7.88 6.05 11.09
CA LEU A 209 6.88 6.87 11.78
C LEU A 209 7.52 8.11 12.40
N LEU A 210 8.68 7.98 13.05
CA LEU A 210 9.34 9.13 13.68
C LEU A 210 9.88 10.12 12.65
N ILE A 211 10.68 9.67 11.69
CA ILE A 211 11.42 10.56 10.78
C ILE A 211 10.52 11.12 9.69
N ASN A 212 9.66 10.30 9.08
CA ASN A 212 8.81 10.79 7.99
C ASN A 212 7.77 11.79 8.50
N ASN A 213 7.28 11.68 9.75
CA ASN A 213 6.28 12.61 10.28
C ASN A 213 6.82 13.97 10.77
N ILE A 214 8.14 14.22 10.68
CA ILE A 214 8.69 15.54 11.05
C ILE A 214 8.23 16.62 10.05
N GLN A 215 8.35 16.35 8.75
CA GLN A 215 7.95 17.29 7.69
C GLN A 215 7.04 16.67 6.62
N ARG A 216 6.92 15.34 6.57
CA ARG A 216 6.06 14.61 5.61
C ARG A 216 4.97 13.87 6.35
N ARG A 217 4.12 13.10 5.66
CA ARG A 217 3.04 12.32 6.27
C ARG A 217 3.24 10.84 5.99
N PHE A 218 3.34 10.03 7.03
CA PHE A 218 3.44 8.58 6.91
C PHE A 218 2.85 7.88 8.16
N PRO A 219 2.18 6.73 8.04
CA PRO A 219 1.65 6.18 6.81
C PRO A 219 0.50 7.05 6.26
N LEU A 220 0.12 6.80 5.01
CA LEU A 220 -1.12 7.34 4.45
C LEU A 220 -2.33 6.59 5.02
N TYR A 221 -2.20 5.27 5.18
CA TYR A 221 -3.18 4.40 5.81
C TYR A 221 -2.49 3.19 6.43
N TRP A 222 -3.11 2.61 7.45
CA TRP A 222 -2.56 1.44 8.14
C TRP A 222 -2.99 0.12 7.52
N TRP A 223 -4.23 0.03 7.02
CA TRP A 223 -4.80 -1.23 6.54
C TRP A 223 -5.30 -1.17 5.09
N THR A 224 -6.16 -0.21 4.78
CA THR A 224 -6.71 -0.03 3.44
C THR A 224 -6.76 1.46 3.10
N PRO A 225 -6.54 1.83 1.83
CA PRO A 225 -6.76 3.20 1.38
C PRO A 225 -8.24 3.60 1.40
N GLN A 226 -9.16 2.62 1.43
CA GLN A 226 -10.60 2.89 1.45
C GLN A 226 -11.01 3.49 2.81
N THR A 227 -11.94 4.43 2.78
CA THR A 227 -12.52 4.99 4.00
C THR A 227 -13.41 3.93 4.66
N LEU A 228 -12.94 3.34 5.76
CA LEU A 228 -13.70 2.38 6.59
C LEU A 228 -14.82 3.05 7.43
N SER A 229 -15.05 4.36 7.26
CA SER A 229 -16.17 5.04 7.90
C SER A 229 -17.43 4.78 7.07
N GLU A 230 -18.50 4.38 7.74
CA GLU A 230 -19.81 4.14 7.15
C GLU A 230 -20.20 5.31 6.24
N PRO A 231 -20.75 5.06 5.04
CA PRO A 231 -21.42 6.13 4.29
C PRO A 231 -22.43 6.75 5.26
N GLN A 232 -22.37 8.05 5.51
CA GLN A 232 -23.52 8.72 6.08
C GLN A 232 -24.73 8.32 5.23
N PRO A 233 -25.89 7.99 5.83
CA PRO A 233 -27.10 7.80 5.04
C PRO A 233 -27.22 9.04 4.18
N THR A 234 -27.20 8.86 2.87
CA THR A 234 -27.56 9.90 1.91
C THR A 234 -28.84 10.53 2.44
N GLU A 235 -28.75 11.77 2.90
CA GLU A 235 -29.94 12.59 3.04
C GLU A 235 -30.55 12.61 1.64
N ASP A 236 -31.74 12.02 1.50
CA ASP A 236 -32.49 12.03 0.26
C ASP A 236 -32.49 13.45 -0.30
N PRO A 237 -31.94 13.71 -1.50
CA PRO A 237 -31.86 15.05 -2.06
C PRO A 237 -33.24 15.67 -2.33
N GLU A 238 -34.34 14.92 -2.14
CA GLU A 238 -35.72 15.40 -2.31
C GLU A 238 -36.36 15.97 -1.04
N ARG A 239 -35.67 15.98 0.12
CA ARG A 239 -36.26 16.50 1.37
C ARG A 239 -35.83 17.92 1.76
N GLY A 240 -34.90 18.52 1.01
CA GLY A 240 -34.39 19.88 1.26
C GLY A 240 -35.18 21.03 0.60
N GLU A 241 -36.08 20.75 -0.34
CA GLU A 241 -36.72 21.83 -1.14
C GLU A 241 -37.94 22.52 -0.49
N LYS A 242 -38.18 22.39 0.82
CA LYS A 242 -39.38 23.00 1.45
C LYS A 242 -39.20 23.86 2.69
N GLU A 243 -38.00 24.16 3.17
CA GLU A 243 -37.85 24.97 4.39
C GLU A 243 -36.90 26.17 4.33
N GLU A 244 -36.49 26.65 3.16
CA GLU A 244 -35.75 27.93 3.04
C GLU A 244 -36.46 28.98 2.16
N GLU A 245 -37.75 29.21 2.40
CA GLU A 245 -38.37 30.52 2.19
C GLU A 245 -38.73 31.13 3.55
N SER A 246 -37.75 31.69 4.27
CA SER A 246 -38.00 32.88 5.09
C SER A 246 -36.72 33.49 5.68
N SER A 247 -36.50 34.73 5.24
CA SER A 247 -35.78 35.80 5.94
C SER A 247 -34.34 35.55 6.37
N VAL A 248 -33.39 36.02 5.55
CA VAL A 248 -32.15 36.60 6.10
C VAL A 248 -31.92 37.98 5.50
N SER A 249 -31.95 38.93 6.42
CA SER A 249 -31.67 40.35 6.26
C SER A 249 -30.23 40.60 5.82
N ALA A 250 -30.03 41.68 5.08
CA ALA A 250 -28.73 42.18 4.67
C ALA A 250 -27.87 42.56 5.88
N SER A 251 -26.80 41.80 6.13
CA SER A 251 -25.50 42.27 6.65
C SER A 251 -24.64 41.07 7.07
N ASP A 252 -23.69 40.67 6.25
CA ASP A 252 -22.28 40.64 6.63
C ASP A 252 -21.40 40.07 5.52
N LEU A 253 -20.40 40.87 5.14
CA LEU A 253 -19.32 40.53 4.24
C LEU A 253 -18.32 39.63 4.97
N GLY A 254 -18.13 38.42 4.46
CA GLY A 254 -17.00 37.55 4.82
C GLY A 254 -16.75 36.58 3.67
N ILE A 255 -15.68 36.80 2.91
CA ILE A 255 -15.24 35.97 1.79
C ILE A 255 -14.97 34.55 2.33
N ALA A 256 -15.84 33.60 2.02
CA ALA A 256 -15.58 32.19 2.18
C ALA A 256 -14.88 31.70 0.92
N ASP A 257 -13.59 31.37 1.06
CA ASP A 257 -12.79 30.71 0.01
C ASP A 257 -13.28 29.26 -0.09
N GLU A 258 -14.33 29.02 -0.88
CA GLU A 258 -14.73 27.66 -1.21
C GLU A 258 -13.59 26.98 -1.99
N PRO A 259 -13.18 25.76 -1.62
CA PRO A 259 -12.12 25.07 -2.33
C PRO A 259 -12.54 24.80 -3.77
N MET A 260 -11.74 25.28 -4.71
CA MET A 260 -11.94 25.07 -6.15
C MET A 260 -11.97 23.57 -6.47
N ARG A 261 -13.10 23.07 -7.01
CA ARG A 261 -13.32 21.65 -7.32
C ARG A 261 -13.71 21.48 -8.78
N ILE A 262 -13.05 20.53 -9.46
CA ILE A 262 -13.51 20.01 -10.76
C ILE A 262 -14.36 18.77 -10.47
N ILE A 263 -15.60 18.76 -10.93
CA ILE A 263 -16.52 17.64 -10.70
C ILE A 263 -16.72 16.90 -12.03
N ILE A 264 -16.33 15.63 -12.07
CA ILE A 264 -16.57 14.75 -13.22
C ILE A 264 -17.78 13.87 -12.88
N GLN A 265 -18.90 14.13 -13.53
CA GLN A 265 -20.13 13.34 -13.43
C GLN A 265 -20.39 12.61 -14.75
N LYS A 266 -21.28 11.62 -14.71
CA LYS A 266 -21.70 10.87 -15.89
C LYS A 266 -22.29 11.84 -16.93
N GLY A 267 -21.51 12.10 -17.98
CA GLY A 267 -21.89 12.98 -19.09
C GLY A 267 -21.51 14.46 -18.94
N GLN A 268 -20.91 14.91 -17.82
CA GLN A 268 -20.54 16.32 -17.65
C GLN A 268 -19.24 16.48 -16.83
N VAL A 269 -18.34 17.34 -17.33
CA VAL A 269 -17.19 17.84 -16.58
C VAL A 269 -17.52 19.28 -16.18
N LEU A 270 -17.71 19.52 -14.89
CA LEU A 270 -17.93 20.86 -14.34
C LEU A 270 -16.58 21.44 -13.93
N VAL A 271 -16.14 22.48 -14.65
CA VAL A 271 -14.92 23.23 -14.38
C VAL A 271 -15.34 24.63 -13.92
N PRO A 272 -14.87 25.12 -12.75
CA PRO A 272 -15.13 26.48 -12.31
C PRO A 272 -14.61 27.52 -13.30
N ASP A 273 -15.32 28.64 -13.48
CA ASP A 273 -15.01 29.68 -14.47
C ASP A 273 -13.63 30.34 -14.26
N GLU A 274 -13.07 30.25 -13.05
CA GLU A 274 -11.74 30.78 -12.70
C GLU A 274 -10.58 29.81 -13.03
N PHE A 275 -10.88 28.58 -13.46
CA PHE A 275 -9.89 27.54 -13.70
C PHE A 275 -9.62 27.33 -15.19
N TRP A 276 -8.43 27.75 -15.64
CA TRP A 276 -8.00 27.60 -17.04
C TRP A 276 -7.32 26.25 -17.26
N LEU A 277 -7.94 25.40 -18.07
CA LEU A 277 -7.37 24.14 -18.53
C LEU A 277 -6.72 24.30 -19.89
N SER A 278 -5.57 23.65 -20.09
CA SER A 278 -5.02 23.44 -21.43
C SER A 278 -5.90 22.49 -22.25
N VAL A 279 -5.72 22.50 -23.57
CA VAL A 279 -6.45 21.60 -24.49
C VAL A 279 -6.18 20.14 -24.16
N GLU A 280 -4.93 19.81 -23.82
CA GLU A 280 -4.47 18.47 -23.47
C GLU A 280 -5.12 17.97 -22.16
N GLU A 281 -5.20 18.83 -21.14
CA GLU A 281 -5.83 18.48 -19.86
C GLU A 281 -7.36 18.33 -20.00
N ARG A 282 -7.99 19.14 -20.85
CA ARG A 282 -9.42 19.02 -21.13
C ARG A 282 -9.76 17.71 -21.85
N GLU A 283 -8.97 17.31 -22.83
CA GLU A 283 -9.12 16.01 -23.50
C GLU A 283 -8.95 14.85 -22.51
N LEU A 284 -8.00 14.96 -21.58
CA LEU A 284 -7.78 13.95 -20.55
C LEU A 284 -8.97 13.83 -19.59
N LEU A 285 -9.55 14.94 -19.17
CA LEU A 285 -10.76 14.95 -18.33
C LEU A 285 -11.98 14.34 -19.05
N GLU A 286 -12.12 14.58 -20.35
CA GLU A 286 -13.17 13.97 -21.17
C GLU A 286 -12.94 12.46 -21.35
N GLN A 287 -11.69 12.02 -21.52
CA GLN A 287 -11.35 10.58 -21.53
C GLN A 287 -11.67 9.90 -20.18
N ILE A 288 -11.44 10.58 -19.06
CA ILE A 288 -11.80 10.09 -17.73
C ILE A 288 -13.33 10.02 -17.58
N ARG A 289 -14.07 11.05 -18.03
CA ARG A 289 -15.54 11.04 -18.08
C ARG A 289 -16.06 9.81 -18.82
N ASP A 290 -15.49 9.50 -19.98
CA ASP A 290 -15.97 8.38 -20.82
C ASP A 290 -15.66 7.00 -20.22
N ARG A 291 -14.69 6.92 -19.31
CA ARG A 291 -14.37 5.70 -18.54
C ARG A 291 -15.25 5.52 -17.30
N ILE A 292 -15.87 6.61 -16.82
CA ILE A 292 -16.84 6.56 -15.73
C ILE A 292 -18.21 6.21 -16.35
N GLN A 293 -18.43 4.93 -16.63
CA GLN A 293 -19.71 4.39 -17.08
C GLN A 293 -20.63 4.02 -15.91
#